data_AF-A0A4P9Y8B5-F1
#
_entry.id   AF-A0A4P9Y8B5-F1
#
_cell.length_a   1.000
_cell.length_b   1.000
_cell.length_c   1.000
_cell.angle_alpha   90.00
_cell.angle_beta   90.00
_cell.angle_gamma   90.00
#
_symmetry.space_group_name_H-M   'P 1'
#
loop_
_entity.id
_entity.type
_entity.pdbx_description
1 polymer ?
#
loop_
_entity_poly.entity_id
_entity_poly.type
_entity_poly.pdbx_seq_one_letter_code
_entity_poly.pdbx_strand_id
1 'polypeptide(L)' 'RPPNAFILYRRDNQKRVREANPGIANQDVSCKLGSAWAHETEAVKDYYRQLAAELKVANARVYVGLEFKPR' A
#
# COMPACT_ATOMS: atom_id res chain seq x y z
N ARG A 1 -1.47 3.12 -11.79
CA ARG A 1 -2.11 1.89 -11.24
C ARG A 1 -2.67 2.22 -9.86
N PRO A 2 -3.91 1.83 -9.52
CA PRO A 2 -4.43 2.05 -8.17
C PRO A 2 -3.52 1.35 -7.13
N PRO A 3 -3.34 1.93 -5.94
CA PRO A 3 -2.51 1.36 -4.91
C PRO A 3 -3.06 -0.01 -4.47
N ASN A 4 -2.21 -1.02 -4.46
CA ASN A 4 -2.56 -2.35 -3.95
C ASN A 4 -2.60 -2.33 -2.40
N ALA A 5 -3.27 -3.30 -1.77
CA ALA A 5 -3.40 -3.42 -0.32
C ALA A 5 -2.06 -3.26 0.42
N PHE A 6 -1.00 -3.89 -0.11
CA PHE A 6 0.36 -3.77 0.44
C PHE A 6 0.93 -2.34 0.37
N ILE A 7 0.61 -1.56 -0.66
CA ILE A 7 1.09 -0.17 -0.80
C ILE A 7 0.46 0.72 0.26
N LEU A 8 -0.82 0.50 0.58
CA LEU A 8 -1.53 1.21 1.66
C LEU A 8 -0.93 0.84 3.03
N TYR A 9 -0.80 -0.46 3.29
CA TYR A 9 -0.15 -0.96 4.52
C TYR A 9 1.25 -0.40 4.70
N ARG A 10 2.06 -0.42 3.63
CA ARG A 10 3.41 0.14 3.64
C ARG A 10 3.39 1.62 3.98
N ARG A 11 2.53 2.43 3.33
CA ARG A 11 2.48 3.88 3.55
C ARG A 11 2.23 4.22 5.02
N ASP A 12 1.28 3.51 5.64
CA ASP A 12 0.89 3.76 7.02
C ASP A 12 2.00 3.32 8.00
N ASN A 13 2.66 2.19 7.74
CA ASN A 13 3.68 1.64 8.63
C ASN A 13 5.10 2.18 8.37
N GLN A 14 5.39 2.70 7.18
CA GLN A 14 6.71 3.20 6.80
C GLN A 14 7.17 4.36 7.69
N LYS A 15 6.26 5.25 8.10
CA LYS A 15 6.58 6.33 9.03
C LYS A 15 7.08 5.77 10.36
N ARG A 16 6.34 4.83 10.94
CA ARG A 16 6.70 4.14 12.19
C ARG A 16 8.04 3.40 12.08
N VAL A 17 8.30 2.71 10.97
CA VAL A 17 9.58 2.00 10.77
C VAL A 17 10.75 2.96 10.68
N ARG A 18 10.59 4.09 9.96
CA ARG A 18 11.62 5.13 9.84
C ARG A 18 11.86 5.88 11.16
N GLU A 19 10.81 6.14 11.93
CA GLU A 19 10.94 6.74 13.27
C GLU A 19 11.65 5.80 14.24
N ALA A 20 11.36 4.49 14.18
CA ALA A 20 12.05 3.49 14.99
C ALA A 20 13.48 3.18 14.51
N ASN A 21 13.82 3.49 13.25
CA ASN A 21 15.12 3.21 12.64
C ASN A 21 15.58 4.43 11.83
N PRO A 22 16.03 5.51 12.50
CA PRO A 22 16.53 6.68 11.80
C PRO A 22 17.70 6.31 10.88
N GLY A 23 17.62 6.68 9.60
CA GLY A 23 18.64 6.36 8.60
C GLY A 23 18.46 5.01 7.88
N ILE A 24 17.39 4.25 8.15
CA ILE A 24 17.10 3.00 7.43
C ILE A 24 16.92 3.24 5.93
N ALA A 25 17.54 2.40 5.10
CA ALA A 25 17.39 2.49 3.66
C ALA A 25 15.97 2.11 3.22
N ASN A 26 15.49 2.73 2.13
CA ASN A 26 14.16 2.44 1.59
C ASN A 26 13.99 0.98 1.17
N GLN A 27 15.09 0.34 0.74
CA GLN A 27 15.13 -1.09 0.43
C GLN A 27 14.83 -1.92 1.68
N ASP A 28 15.51 -1.66 2.79
CA ASP A 28 15.31 -2.38 4.04
C ASP A 28 13.91 -2.19 4.61
N VAL A 29 13.36 -0.97 4.51
CA VAL A 29 11.96 -0.71 4.88
C VAL A 29 11.01 -1.57 4.04
N SER A 30 11.28 -1.71 2.73
CA SER A 30 10.46 -2.53 1.83
C SER A 30 10.52 -4.01 2.22
N CYS A 31 11.73 -4.53 2.49
CA CYS A 31 11.92 -5.92 2.93
C CYS A 31 11.25 -6.18 4.27
N LYS A 32 11.45 -5.30 5.25
CA LYS A 32 10.89 -5.43 6.61
C LYS A 32 9.37 -5.38 6.60
N LEU A 33 8.77 -4.43 5.88
CA LEU A 33 7.32 -4.33 5.74
C LEU A 33 6.72 -5.45 4.87
N GLY A 34 7.46 -5.95 3.88
CA GLY A 34 7.05 -7.12 3.10
C GLY A 34 6.94 -8.38 3.97
N SER A 35 7.94 -8.61 4.83
CA SER A 35 7.92 -9.70 5.79
C SER A 35 6.83 -9.52 6.86
N ALA A 36 6.67 -8.30 7.39
CA ALA A 36 5.60 -7.98 8.34
C ALA A 36 4.22 -8.24 7.73
N TRP A 37 4.00 -7.79 6.49
CA TRP A 37 2.76 -8.06 5.76
C TRP A 37 2.51 -9.54 5.56
N ALA A 38 3.54 -10.36 5.28
CA ALA A 38 3.37 -11.80 5.15
C ALA A 38 2.90 -12.44 6.46
N HIS A 39 3.42 -11.98 7.60
CA HIS A 39 3.09 -12.46 8.95
C HIS A 39 1.88 -11.78 9.58
N GLU A 40 1.34 -10.73 8.96
CA GLU A 40 0.20 -10.00 9.47
C GLU A 40 -1.08 -10.86 9.46
N THR A 41 -1.99 -10.56 10.38
CA THR A 41 -3.27 -11.28 10.48
C THR A 41 -4.13 -11.11 9.23
N GLU A 42 -4.97 -12.11 8.94
CA GLU A 42 -5.90 -12.04 7.81
C GLU A 42 -6.88 -10.87 7.94
N ALA A 43 -7.33 -10.55 9.16
CA ALA A 43 -8.21 -9.41 9.42
C ALA A 43 -7.61 -8.07 8.94
N VAL A 44 -6.31 -7.83 9.22
CA VAL A 44 -5.62 -6.64 8.75
C VAL A 44 -5.43 -6.68 7.24
N LYS A 45 -5.06 -7.85 6.69
CA LYS A 45 -4.92 -8.02 5.24
C LYS A 45 -6.23 -7.71 4.51
N ASP A 46 -7.35 -8.19 5.04
CA ASP A 46 -8.68 -7.97 4.48
C ASP A 46 -9.14 -6.54 4.59
N TYR A 47 -8.87 -5.86 5.71
CA TYR A 47 -9.10 -4.43 5.85
C TYR A 47 -8.42 -3.63 4.73
N TYR A 48 -7.12 -3.88 4.49
CA TYR A 48 -6.38 -3.20 3.42
C TYR A 48 -6.78 -3.66 2.02
N ARG A 49 -7.24 -4.90 1.83
CA ARG A 49 -7.82 -5.38 0.56
C ARG A 49 -9.13 -4.66 0.24
N GLN A 50 -10.02 -4.51 1.21
CA GLN A 50 -11.26 -3.74 1.06
C GLN A 50 -10.95 -2.28 0.74
N LEU A 51 -10.04 -1.65 1.49
CA LEU A 51 -9.63 -0.27 1.23
C LEU A 51 -9.03 -0.09 -0.17
N ALA A 52 -8.19 -1.04 -0.62
CA ALA A 52 -7.65 -1.04 -1.98
C ALA A 52 -8.74 -1.27 -3.04
N ALA A 53 -9.75 -2.11 -2.76
CA ALA A 53 -10.88 -2.33 -3.65
C ALA A 53 -11.76 -1.09 -3.77
N GLU A 54 -12.06 -0.40 -2.67
CA GLU A 54 -12.79 0.87 -2.65
C GLU A 54 -12.05 1.95 -3.43
N LEU A 55 -10.74 2.09 -3.20
CA LEU A 55 -9.90 3.03 -3.95
C LEU A 55 -9.82 2.65 -5.42
N LYS A 56 -9.79 1.36 -5.77
CA LYS A 56 -9.84 0.90 -7.16
C LYS A 56 -11.17 1.28 -7.82
N VAL A 57 -12.30 1.13 -7.12
CA VAL A 57 -13.63 1.51 -7.62
C VAL A 57 -13.76 3.04 -7.75
N ALA A 58 -13.34 3.80 -6.74
CA ALA A 58 -13.33 5.26 -6.78
C ALA A 58 -12.45 5.77 -7.92
N ASN A 59 -11.26 5.22 -8.07
CA ASN A 59 -10.35 5.58 -9.15
C ASN A 59 -10.91 5.15 -10.51
N ALA A 60 -11.55 3.97 -10.62
CA ALA A 60 -12.22 3.55 -11.85
C ALA A 60 -13.36 4.50 -12.25
N ARG A 61 -14.15 5.01 -11.29
CA ARG A 61 -15.19 6.02 -11.56
C ARG A 61 -14.62 7.34 -12.08
N VAL A 62 -13.46 7.76 -11.57
CA VAL A 62 -12.73 8.94 -12.05
C VAL A 62 -12.10 8.68 -13.43
N TYR A 63 -11.58 7.48 -13.67
CA TYR A 63 -10.94 7.08 -14.92
C TYR A 63 -11.90 6.81 -16.08
N VAL A 64 -13.18 6.55 -15.83
CA VAL A 64 -14.20 6.39 -16.90
C VAL A 64 -14.38 7.67 -17.74
N GLY A 65 -13.92 8.84 -17.26
CA GLY A 65 -13.89 10.09 -18.04
C GLY A 65 -12.49 10.59 -18.44
N LEU A 66 -11.41 9.96 -17.98
CA LEU A 66 -10.04 10.41 -18.21
C LEU A 66 -9.28 9.30 -18.95
N GLU A 67 -9.28 9.40 -20.27
CA GLU A 67 -8.55 8.56 -21.21
C GLU A 67 -7.08 8.38 -20.76
N PHE A 68 -6.78 7.22 -20.16
CA PHE A 68 -5.43 6.89 -19.71
C PHE A 68 -4.59 6.47 -20.93
N LYS A 69 -3.88 7.42 -21.54
CA LYS A 69 -2.81 7.13 -22.50
C LYS A 69 -1.49 6.93 -21.76
N PRO A 70 -0.98 5.69 -21.59
CA PRO A 70 0.40 5.49 -21.18
C PRO A 70 1.33 5.99 -22.33
N ARG A 71 2.32 6.81 -22.00
CA ARG A 71 3.45 7.10 -22.90
C ARG A 71 4.47 5.97 -22.85
#